data_AF-A0A959UZ83-F1
#
_entry.id   AF-A0A959UZ83-F1
#
_cell.length_a   1.000
_cell.length_b   1.000
_cell.length_c   1.000
_cell.angle_alpha   90.00
_cell.angle_beta   90.00
_cell.angle_gamma   90.00
#
_symmetry.space_group_name_H-M   'P 1'
#
loop_
_entity.id
_entity.type
_entity.pdbx_description
1 polymer ?
#
loop_
_entity_poly.entity_id
_entity_poly.type
_entity_poly.pdbx_seq_one_letter_code
_entity_poly.pdbx_strand_id
1 'polypeptide(L)'
;VMEVFTPGTHGSTYGGNPMGAHIAMESLAIVTDEDLCGNAERLGQLFRAEMQKLVEDYPWVKKVRGRGLLNALLIEPRKAADGSPRTAWELCLLLRDNGLLAKPTHGDIIRFAPPLVITEEQLMECVNIIRTSVGQFA
;
A
#
# COMPACT_ATOMS: atom_id res chain seq x y z
N VAL A 1 -11.36 9.57 -29.81
CA VAL A 1 -9.94 9.23 -29.55
C VAL A 1 -9.60 7.83 -30.05
N MET A 2 -10.34 6.76 -29.71
CA MET A 2 -10.00 5.40 -30.20
C MET A 2 -10.08 5.25 -31.73
N GLU A 3 -10.93 6.02 -32.40
CA GLU A 3 -11.11 6.00 -33.87
C GLU A 3 -9.93 6.57 -34.66
N VAL A 4 -8.92 7.17 -34.00
CA VAL A 4 -7.71 7.67 -34.67
C VAL A 4 -6.70 6.56 -34.98
N PHE A 5 -6.81 5.41 -34.30
CA PHE A 5 -5.97 4.25 -34.57
C PHE A 5 -6.50 3.48 -35.78
N THR A 6 -5.59 3.04 -36.65
CA THR A 6 -5.91 2.22 -37.82
C THR A 6 -5.22 0.85 -37.70
N PRO A 7 -5.64 -0.17 -38.48
CA PRO A 7 -5.01 -1.49 -38.42
C PRO A 7 -3.49 -1.39 -38.57
N GLY A 8 -2.74 -1.91 -37.58
CA GLY A 8 -1.28 -1.88 -37.54
C GLY A 8 -0.64 -0.71 -36.77
N THR A 9 -1.40 0.31 -36.34
CA THR A 9 -0.83 1.47 -35.63
C THR A 9 -0.57 1.23 -34.14
N HIS A 10 -1.24 0.24 -33.55
CA HIS A 10 -1.09 -0.09 -32.14
C HIS A 10 -1.37 -1.59 -31.95
N GLY A 11 -0.32 -2.36 -31.67
CA GLY A 11 -0.44 -3.80 -31.54
C GLY A 11 0.73 -4.39 -30.75
N SER A 12 0.51 -5.57 -30.20
CA SER A 12 1.52 -6.38 -29.53
C SER A 12 1.19 -7.85 -29.78
N THR A 13 2.19 -8.68 -30.04
CA THR A 13 2.03 -10.11 -30.37
C THR A 13 1.21 -10.87 -29.32
N TYR A 14 1.32 -10.50 -28.04
CA TYR A 14 0.59 -11.13 -26.94
C TYR A 14 -0.62 -10.31 -26.44
N GLY A 15 -0.87 -9.15 -27.05
CA GLY A 15 -1.97 -8.26 -26.68
C GLY A 15 -3.31 -8.92 -26.97
N GLY A 16 -4.20 -8.97 -25.97
CA GLY A 16 -5.54 -9.56 -26.13
C GLY A 16 -5.55 -11.06 -26.38
N ASN A 17 -4.49 -11.80 -25.98
CA ASN A 17 -4.48 -13.25 -26.11
C ASN A 17 -5.66 -13.89 -25.35
N PRO A 18 -6.21 -15.02 -25.85
CA PRO A 18 -7.45 -15.59 -25.33
C PRO A 18 -7.34 -16.08 -23.87
N MET A 19 -6.16 -16.54 -23.45
CA MET A 19 -5.93 -16.99 -22.07
C MET A 19 -5.98 -15.80 -21.10
N GLY A 20 -5.28 -14.71 -21.41
CA GLY A 20 -5.30 -13.48 -20.62
C GLY A 20 -6.69 -12.85 -20.58
N ALA A 21 -7.42 -12.87 -21.68
CA ALA A 21 -8.81 -12.40 -21.72
C ALA A 21 -9.72 -13.20 -20.78
N HIS A 22 -9.60 -14.53 -20.78
CA HIS A 22 -10.41 -15.37 -19.89
C HIS A 22 -10.08 -15.15 -18.40
N ILE A 23 -8.78 -15.07 -18.05
CA ILE A 23 -8.34 -14.75 -16.68
C ILE A 23 -8.83 -13.37 -16.24
N ALA A 24 -8.80 -12.38 -17.13
CA ALA A 24 -9.28 -11.04 -16.81
C ALA A 24 -10.78 -11.02 -16.51
N MET A 25 -11.60 -11.74 -17.30
CA MET A 25 -13.03 -11.87 -17.05
C MET A 25 -13.32 -12.49 -15.68
N GLU A 26 -12.62 -13.57 -15.32
CA GLU A 26 -12.79 -14.21 -14.03
C GLU A 26 -12.33 -13.31 -12.86
N SER A 27 -11.20 -12.61 -13.02
CA SER A 27 -10.71 -11.67 -12.01
C SER A 27 -11.70 -10.54 -11.75
N LEU A 28 -12.39 -10.03 -12.79
CA LEU A 28 -13.41 -9.00 -12.67
C LEU A 28 -14.69 -9.52 -12.00
N ALA A 29 -15.07 -10.78 -12.27
CA ALA A 29 -16.19 -11.43 -11.60
C ALA A 29 -15.92 -11.52 -10.09
N ILE A 30 -14.76 -12.03 -9.68
CA ILE A 30 -14.34 -12.13 -8.27
C ILE A 30 -14.39 -10.76 -7.57
N VAL A 31 -13.88 -9.70 -8.21
CA VAL A 31 -13.92 -8.33 -7.65
C VAL A 31 -15.35 -7.88 -7.32
N THR A 32 -16.32 -8.31 -8.13
CA THR A 32 -17.73 -7.94 -7.98
C THR A 32 -18.44 -8.86 -6.99
N ASP A 33 -18.29 -10.18 -7.15
CA ASP A 33 -18.99 -11.20 -6.37
C ASP A 33 -18.58 -11.19 -4.88
N GLU A 34 -17.31 -10.88 -4.59
CA GLU A 34 -16.78 -10.79 -3.23
C GLU A 34 -16.83 -9.36 -2.63
N ASP A 35 -17.41 -8.38 -3.34
CA ASP A 35 -17.44 -6.95 -2.95
C ASP A 35 -16.07 -6.41 -2.47
N LEU A 36 -15.03 -6.67 -3.26
CA LEU A 36 -13.66 -6.27 -2.88
C LEU A 36 -13.50 -4.75 -2.78
N CYS A 37 -14.31 -4.00 -3.54
CA CYS A 37 -14.36 -2.54 -3.45
C CYS A 37 -14.94 -2.07 -2.11
N GLY A 38 -16.05 -2.67 -1.66
CA GLY A 38 -16.65 -2.38 -0.35
C GLY A 38 -15.71 -2.74 0.81
N ASN A 39 -15.06 -3.92 0.75
CA ASN A 39 -14.07 -4.31 1.74
C ASN A 39 -12.90 -3.31 1.78
N ALA A 40 -12.39 -2.89 0.61
CA ALA A 40 -11.29 -1.95 0.52
C ALA A 40 -11.63 -0.57 1.11
N GLU A 41 -12.85 -0.07 0.89
CA GLU A 41 -13.30 1.20 1.48
C GLU A 41 -13.36 1.10 3.01
N ARG A 42 -14.05 0.07 3.53
CA ARG A 42 -14.23 -0.16 4.96
C ARG A 42 -12.89 -0.32 5.70
N LEU A 43 -12.05 -1.25 5.23
CA LEU A 43 -10.75 -1.52 5.84
C LEU A 43 -9.75 -0.37 5.62
N GLY A 44 -9.86 0.34 4.50
CA GLY A 44 -9.09 1.55 4.25
C GLY A 44 -9.34 2.64 5.28
N GLN A 45 -10.60 2.87 5.66
CA GLN A 45 -10.96 3.82 6.71
C GLN A 45 -10.37 3.41 8.06
N LEU A 46 -10.51 2.12 8.43
CA LEU A 46 -9.95 1.56 9.66
C LEU A 46 -8.42 1.75 9.71
N PHE A 47 -7.70 1.35 8.65
CA PHE A 47 -6.25 1.50 8.57
C PHE A 47 -5.82 2.96 8.79
N ARG A 48 -6.47 3.91 8.09
CA ARG A 48 -6.13 5.33 8.23
C ARG A 48 -6.43 5.86 9.62
N ALA A 49 -7.50 5.41 10.27
CA ALA A 49 -7.80 5.78 11.66
C ALA A 49 -6.70 5.31 12.63
N GLU A 50 -6.19 4.09 12.45
CA GLU A 50 -5.08 3.58 13.29
C GLU A 50 -3.74 4.29 13.02
N MET A 51 -3.45 4.59 11.76
CA MET A 51 -2.24 5.34 11.40
C MET A 51 -2.28 6.80 11.85
N GLN A 52 -3.48 7.40 11.93
CA GLN A 52 -3.66 8.76 12.43
C GLN A 52 -3.21 8.90 13.88
N LYS A 53 -3.39 7.85 14.71
CA LYS A 53 -2.84 7.80 16.07
C LYS A 53 -1.31 7.92 16.08
N LEU A 54 -0.62 7.25 15.14
CA LEU A 54 0.84 7.37 15.03
C LEU A 54 1.30 8.76 14.60
N VAL A 55 0.50 9.46 13.79
CA VAL A 55 0.75 10.87 13.41
C VAL A 55 0.66 11.78 14.64
N GLU A 56 -0.26 11.46 15.57
CA GLU A 56 -0.45 12.21 16.82
C GLU A 56 0.65 11.89 17.85
N ASP A 57 1.07 10.63 17.95
CA ASP A 57 2.06 10.17 18.92
C ASP A 57 3.51 10.54 18.55
N TYR A 58 3.82 10.65 17.24
CA TYR A 58 5.19 10.83 16.76
C TYR A 58 5.30 12.04 15.80
N PRO A 59 5.91 13.17 16.21
CA PRO A 59 6.00 14.38 15.39
C PRO A 59 6.74 14.23 14.05
N TRP A 60 7.55 13.18 13.89
CA TRP A 60 8.25 12.85 12.64
C TRP A 60 7.39 12.04 11.68
N VAL A 61 6.26 11.47 12.14
CA VAL A 61 5.23 10.85 11.29
C VAL A 61 4.24 11.95 10.91
N LYS A 62 4.42 12.55 9.75
CA LYS A 62 3.78 13.82 9.40
C LYS A 62 2.30 13.70 9.03
N LYS A 63 1.94 12.64 8.31
CA LYS A 63 0.59 12.50 7.75
C LYS A 63 0.32 11.09 7.27
N VAL A 64 -0.92 10.62 7.47
CA VAL A 64 -1.49 9.50 6.71
C VAL A 64 -2.43 10.02 5.61
N ARG A 65 -2.40 9.40 4.43
CA ARG A 65 -3.35 9.67 3.35
C ARG A 65 -3.61 8.43 2.51
N GLY A 66 -4.74 8.40 1.81
CA GLY A 66 -5.06 7.30 0.90
C GLY A 66 -6.53 7.26 0.54
N ARG A 67 -6.90 6.26 -0.27
CA ARG A 67 -8.29 5.94 -0.62
C ARG A 67 -8.42 4.42 -0.73
N GLY A 68 -9.49 3.86 -0.17
CA GLY A 68 -9.60 2.41 0.02
C GLY A 68 -8.35 1.84 0.70
N LEU A 69 -7.86 0.70 0.22
CA LEU A 69 -6.63 0.06 0.70
C LEU A 69 -5.34 0.58 0.07
N LEU A 70 -5.39 1.60 -0.79
CA LEU A 70 -4.18 2.28 -1.27
C LEU A 70 -3.84 3.45 -0.33
N ASN A 71 -2.98 3.18 0.66
CA ASN A 71 -2.64 4.11 1.72
C ASN A 71 -1.14 4.43 1.75
N ALA A 72 -0.81 5.56 2.38
CA ALA A 72 0.55 6.00 2.52
C ALA A 72 0.76 6.76 3.84
N LEU A 73 1.91 6.51 4.47
CA LEU A 73 2.40 7.24 5.63
C LEU A 73 3.58 8.12 5.20
N LEU A 74 3.49 9.42 5.46
CA LEU A 74 4.55 10.38 5.22
C LEU A 74 5.38 10.51 6.49
N ILE A 75 6.68 10.33 6.39
CA ILE A 75 7.61 10.47 7.51
C ILE A 75 8.68 11.50 7.18
N GLU A 76 9.18 12.21 8.18
CA GLU A 76 10.32 13.11 8.04
C GLU A 76 11.63 12.33 8.20
N PRO A 77 12.55 12.38 7.22
CA PRO A 77 13.88 11.79 7.37
C PRO A 77 14.64 12.40 8.54
N ARG A 78 15.31 11.55 9.33
CA ARG A 78 16.09 11.96 10.51
C ARG A 78 17.46 11.28 10.52
N LYS A 79 18.26 11.58 11.56
CA LYS A 79 19.46 10.83 11.93
C LYS A 79 19.34 10.33 13.36
N ALA A 80 19.84 9.13 13.63
CA ALA A 80 19.98 8.60 14.98
C ALA A 80 21.18 9.24 15.70
N ALA A 81 21.32 8.97 17.01
CA ALA A 81 22.40 9.49 17.84
C ALA A 81 23.80 9.03 17.38
N ASP A 82 23.90 7.85 16.79
CA ASP A 82 25.12 7.28 16.22
C ASP A 82 25.41 7.80 14.79
N GLY A 83 24.59 8.71 14.27
CA GLY A 83 24.72 9.28 12.93
C GLY A 83 24.13 8.44 11.81
N SER A 84 23.58 7.25 12.10
CA SER A 84 22.91 6.42 11.11
C SER A 84 21.64 7.09 10.56
N PRO A 85 21.30 6.88 9.27
CA PRO A 85 20.13 7.49 8.67
C PRO A 85 18.85 6.83 9.18
N ARG A 86 17.80 7.63 9.38
CA ARG A 86 16.45 7.18 9.69
C ARG A 86 15.51 7.67 8.60
N THR A 87 15.56 7.00 7.44
CA THR A 87 14.70 7.30 6.30
C THR A 87 13.54 6.30 6.16
N ALA A 88 12.67 6.52 5.19
CA ALA A 88 11.57 5.60 4.88
C ALA A 88 12.07 4.21 4.46
N TRP A 89 13.26 4.12 3.88
CA TRP A 89 13.87 2.84 3.51
C TRP A 89 14.25 2.02 4.74
N GLU A 90 14.92 2.63 5.71
CA GLU A 90 15.35 1.97 6.95
C GLU A 90 14.13 1.52 7.78
N LEU A 91 13.07 2.33 7.82
CA LEU A 91 11.82 1.88 8.44
C LEU A 91 11.18 0.71 7.69
N CYS A 92 11.24 0.68 6.35
CA CYS A 92 10.78 -0.47 5.58
C CYS A 92 11.60 -1.74 5.83
N LEU A 93 12.92 -1.62 6.05
CA LEU A 93 13.76 -2.75 6.45
C LEU A 93 13.36 -3.28 7.83
N LEU A 94 13.08 -2.39 8.78
CA LEU A 94 12.59 -2.77 10.11
C LEU A 94 11.18 -3.40 10.04
N LEU A 95 10.29 -2.87 9.21
CA LEU A 95 8.98 -3.48 8.95
C LEU A 95 9.15 -4.91 8.41
N ARG A 96 10.05 -5.13 7.44
CA ARG A 96 10.37 -6.48 6.91
C ARG A 96 10.83 -7.41 8.03
N ASP A 97 11.74 -6.95 8.88
CA ASP A 97 12.30 -7.76 9.97
C ASP A 97 11.24 -8.11 11.03
N ASN A 98 10.24 -7.24 11.21
CA ASN A 98 9.06 -7.49 12.04
C ASN A 98 7.91 -8.21 11.30
N GLY A 99 8.11 -8.62 10.04
CA GLY A 99 7.16 -9.47 9.28
C GLY A 99 6.23 -8.74 8.30
N LEU A 100 6.43 -7.44 8.04
CA LEU A 100 5.59 -6.67 7.11
C LEU A 100 6.39 -6.08 5.94
N LEU A 101 6.05 -6.46 4.72
CA LEU A 101 6.64 -5.89 3.52
C LEU A 101 5.92 -4.59 3.12
N ALA A 102 6.69 -3.50 3.03
CA ALA A 102 6.22 -2.21 2.53
C ALA A 102 7.26 -1.59 1.59
N LYS A 103 6.82 -0.64 0.75
CA LYS A 103 7.70 0.01 -0.23
C LYS A 103 7.75 1.52 0.01
N PRO A 104 8.96 2.11 0.14
CA PRO A 104 9.09 3.55 0.15
C PRO A 104 9.03 4.13 -1.28
N THR A 105 8.57 5.37 -1.39
CA THR A 105 8.55 6.15 -2.64
C THR A 105 8.93 7.59 -2.33
N HIS A 106 9.56 8.28 -3.28
CA HIS A 106 9.97 9.69 -3.14
C HIS A 106 10.89 9.99 -1.93
N GLY A 107 11.42 8.96 -1.27
CA GLY A 107 12.37 9.06 -0.14
C GLY A 107 11.74 9.09 1.25
N ASP A 108 10.51 9.58 1.37
CA ASP A 108 9.86 9.95 2.64
C ASP A 108 8.44 9.37 2.80
N ILE A 109 7.91 8.70 1.78
CA ILE A 109 6.56 8.12 1.79
C ILE A 109 6.64 6.60 1.82
N ILE A 110 6.00 5.95 2.77
CA ILE A 110 5.80 4.50 2.80
C ILE A 110 4.41 4.18 2.28
N ARG A 111 4.30 3.31 1.26
CA ARG A 111 3.01 2.88 0.70
C ARG A 111 2.61 1.51 1.24
N PHE A 112 1.33 1.41 1.60
CA PHE A 112 0.66 0.19 2.00
C PHE A 112 -0.46 -0.06 0.99
N ALA A 113 -0.34 -1.17 0.27
CA ALA A 113 -1.30 -1.59 -0.75
C ALA A 113 -1.51 -3.12 -0.64
N PRO A 114 -2.16 -3.59 0.44
CA PRO A 114 -2.43 -5.01 0.62
C PRO A 114 -3.42 -5.52 -0.45
N PRO A 115 -3.48 -6.84 -0.69
CA PRO A 115 -4.54 -7.45 -1.48
C PRO A 115 -5.93 -7.08 -0.95
N LEU A 116 -6.90 -6.89 -1.84
CA LEU A 116 -8.25 -6.44 -1.44
C LEU A 116 -9.03 -7.50 -0.64
N VAL A 117 -8.58 -8.75 -0.71
CA VAL A 117 -9.10 -9.91 0.05
C VAL A 117 -8.59 -9.96 1.51
N ILE A 118 -7.73 -9.03 1.93
CA ILE A 118 -7.21 -9.01 3.30
C ILE A 118 -8.37 -8.90 4.31
N THR A 119 -8.27 -9.68 5.39
CA THR A 119 -9.24 -9.64 6.49
C THR A 119 -8.94 -8.50 7.45
N GLU A 120 -9.92 -8.13 8.27
CA GLU A 120 -9.71 -7.13 9.33
C GLU A 120 -8.67 -7.58 10.35
N GLU A 121 -8.67 -8.86 10.73
CA GLU A 121 -7.70 -9.44 11.66
C GLU A 121 -6.27 -9.29 11.13
N GLN A 122 -6.02 -9.69 9.88
CA GLN A 122 -4.73 -9.54 9.22
C GLN A 122 -4.33 -8.07 9.07
N LEU A 123 -5.30 -7.18 8.77
CA LEU A 123 -5.03 -5.75 8.71
C LEU A 123 -4.58 -5.21 10.07
N MET A 124 -5.24 -5.64 11.15
CA MET A 124 -4.90 -5.22 12.52
C MET A 124 -3.56 -5.79 12.97
N GLU A 125 -3.21 -7.01 12.56
CA GLU A 125 -1.86 -7.56 12.72
C GLU A 125 -0.82 -6.66 12.02
N CYS A 126 -1.08 -6.26 10.77
CA CYS A 126 -0.20 -5.33 10.04
C CYS A 126 -0.09 -3.97 10.76
N VAL A 127 -1.20 -3.42 11.27
CA VAL A 127 -1.21 -2.18 12.06
C VAL A 127 -0.33 -2.31 13.31
N ASN A 128 -0.41 -3.44 14.01
CA ASN A 128 0.40 -3.70 15.19
C ASN A 128 1.89 -3.78 14.84
N ILE A 129 2.25 -4.45 13.75
CA ILE A 129 3.64 -4.48 13.25
C ILE A 129 4.12 -3.06 12.95
N ILE A 130 3.30 -2.23 12.28
CA ILE A 130 3.65 -0.84 11.98
C ILE A 130 3.87 -0.04 13.26
N ARG A 131 2.98 -0.15 14.24
CA ARG A 131 3.10 0.55 15.53
C ARG A 131 4.38 0.15 16.26
N THR A 132 4.67 -1.15 16.32
CA THR A 132 5.90 -1.68 16.93
C THR A 132 7.14 -1.16 16.23
N SER A 133 7.20 -1.22 14.90
CA SER A 133 8.33 -0.72 14.12
C SER A 133 8.51 0.78 14.28
N VAL A 134 7.44 1.57 14.24
CA VAL A 134 7.50 3.03 14.46
C VAL A 134 8.01 3.36 15.86
N GLY A 135 7.56 2.63 16.89
CA GLY A 135 8.04 2.80 18.26
C GLY A 135 9.52 2.45 18.44
N GLN A 136 9.98 1.35 17.83
CA GLN A 136 11.40 0.97 17.80
C GLN A 136 12.28 1.96 17.01
N PHE A 137 11.69 2.59 16.00
CA PHE A 137 12.37 3.54 15.12
C PHE A 137 12.35 4.99 15.61
N ALA A 138 11.59 5.28 16.68
CA ALA A 138 11.43 6.61 17.28
C ALA A 138 12.76 7.15 17.81
#